data_AF-A0A0C3BXM3-F1
#
_entry.id   AF-A0A0C3BXM3-F1
#
_cell.length_a   1.000
_cell.length_b   1.000
_cell.length_c   1.000
_cell.angle_alpha   90.00
_cell.angle_beta   90.00
_cell.angle_gamma   90.00
#
_symmetry.space_group_name_H-M   'P 1'
#
loop_
_entity.id
_entity.type
_entity.pdbx_description
1 polymer ?
#
loop_
_entity_poly.entity_id
_entity_poly.type
_entity_poly.pdbx_seq_one_letter_code
_entity_poly.pdbx_strand_id
1 'polypeptide(L)'
;MNKNERIGILPIPPDIRQSSGMAEYIPVSNINHQKHKRRQRHRFLAEMQGTRKPILPIHSAAEKGLFRELMTNSKEFNPPDGEPLWGQIVKIWNAEADVQDGISYKLIDQLKAYYTKWTAQVNVKEALSLSGGYRKPLAMTIRNPERSAAAPPVPFRMPGFNVIEKGYLDMGSAPESLPQDIHAPIEMSEVASGHPNPSNWSYPPFSYPSLPAATPATPQTMTPPDPTTSSAPNPYFAQATAQLISSMNARWTQSEVLARKRVADSYLERQPIKKPRKPRTCGKCGQASCPGKQMVSRCMNPCRDCGKVECRGRNTKFPTRPCFARDD
;
A
#
# COMPACT_ATOMS: atom_id res chain seq x y z
N MET A 1 2.73 -26.79 37.09
CA MET A 1 2.66 -25.91 35.90
C MET A 1 4.02 -25.92 35.21
N ASN A 2 4.13 -26.62 34.08
CA ASN A 2 5.35 -26.61 33.27
C ASN A 2 5.57 -25.20 32.72
N LYS A 3 6.54 -24.46 33.26
CA LYS A 3 6.94 -23.11 32.81
C LYS A 3 7.67 -23.12 31.46
N ASN A 4 7.60 -24.22 30.71
CA ASN A 4 8.38 -24.46 29.50
C ASN A 4 7.58 -24.27 28.21
N GLU A 5 6.34 -23.81 28.28
CA GLU A 5 5.63 -23.36 27.09
C GLU A 5 6.28 -22.04 26.62
N ARG A 6 7.28 -22.19 25.76
CA ARG A 6 7.86 -21.08 25.02
C ARG A 6 6.84 -20.65 24.00
N ILE A 7 6.13 -19.55 24.29
CA ILE A 7 5.48 -18.71 23.28
C ILE A 7 6.49 -18.59 22.13
N GLY A 8 6.06 -18.85 20.88
CA GLY A 8 6.89 -19.05 19.67
C GLY A 8 7.78 -17.87 19.22
N ILE A 9 8.26 -17.08 20.16
CA ILE A 9 9.26 -16.03 20.02
C ILE A 9 10.61 -16.72 20.15
N LEU A 10 11.24 -16.96 19.00
CA LEU A 10 12.61 -17.48 18.96
C LEU A 10 13.60 -16.35 19.29
N PRO A 11 14.68 -16.64 20.05
CA PRO A 11 15.75 -15.69 20.27
C PRO A 11 16.39 -15.32 18.93
N ILE A 12 16.80 -14.06 18.79
CA ILE A 12 17.45 -13.60 17.56
C ILE A 12 18.88 -14.14 17.52
N PRO A 13 19.29 -14.80 16.43
CA PRO A 13 20.66 -15.28 16.27
C PRO A 13 21.72 -14.16 16.47
N PRO A 14 22.85 -14.43 17.14
CA PRO A 14 23.87 -13.42 17.45
C PRO A 14 24.45 -12.71 16.22
N ASP A 15 24.59 -13.42 15.10
CA ASP A 15 25.04 -12.91 13.81
C ASP A 15 24.07 -11.88 13.23
N ILE A 16 22.75 -12.15 13.27
CA ILE A 16 21.71 -11.20 12.86
C ILE A 16 21.70 -9.99 13.80
N ARG A 17 21.85 -10.23 15.11
CA ARG A 17 21.92 -9.17 16.13
C ARG A 17 23.08 -8.20 15.87
N GLN A 18 24.28 -8.74 15.67
CA GLN A 18 25.50 -7.97 15.42
C GLN A 18 25.46 -7.27 14.06
N SER A 19 25.05 -7.97 12.99
CA SER A 19 24.95 -7.39 11.65
C SER A 19 23.91 -6.28 11.55
N SER A 20 22.87 -6.31 12.40
CA SER A 20 21.85 -5.27 12.50
C SER A 20 22.20 -4.16 13.50
N GLY A 21 23.33 -4.23 14.21
CA GLY A 21 23.72 -3.23 15.21
C GLY A 21 22.80 -3.19 16.44
N MET A 22 22.27 -4.33 16.85
CA MET A 22 21.44 -4.44 18.06
C MET A 22 22.28 -4.80 19.27
N ALA A 23 22.04 -4.17 20.42
CA ALA A 23 22.71 -4.52 21.66
C ALA A 23 22.11 -5.78 22.31
N GLU A 24 22.94 -6.52 23.02
CA GLU A 24 22.57 -7.70 23.80
C GLU A 24 21.61 -7.35 24.95
N TYR A 25 20.68 -8.27 25.25
CA TYR A 25 19.87 -8.16 26.46
C TYR A 25 20.74 -8.22 27.72
N ILE A 26 20.62 -7.21 28.58
CA ILE A 26 21.31 -7.17 29.88
C ILE A 26 20.26 -7.41 30.98
N PRO A 27 20.32 -8.55 31.70
CA PRO A 27 19.41 -8.82 32.81
C PRO A 27 19.52 -7.75 33.89
N VAL A 28 18.37 -7.20 34.30
CA VAL A 28 18.30 -6.08 35.27
C VAL A 28 18.65 -6.53 36.71
N SER A 29 19.03 -7.79 36.93
CA SER A 29 19.33 -8.34 38.25
C SER A 29 20.52 -7.69 38.96
N ASN A 30 21.40 -6.96 38.26
CA ASN A 30 22.62 -6.37 38.82
C ASN A 30 22.70 -4.83 38.77
N ILE A 31 21.67 -4.13 38.32
CA ILE A 31 21.75 -2.66 38.19
C ILE A 31 21.08 -2.01 39.38
N ASN A 32 21.89 -1.49 40.31
CA ASN A 32 21.47 -0.69 41.46
C ASN A 32 20.39 0.31 41.05
N HIS A 33 19.18 0.02 41.54
CA HIS A 33 17.96 0.75 41.30
C HIS A 33 18.10 2.21 41.76
N GLN A 34 17.90 3.18 40.86
CA GLN A 34 16.91 4.23 41.15
C GLN A 34 16.55 5.11 39.95
N LYS A 35 17.48 5.44 39.05
CA LYS A 35 17.25 6.55 38.11
C LYS A 35 16.62 6.18 36.74
N HIS A 36 16.73 4.92 36.30
CA HIS A 36 16.21 4.47 35.00
C HIS A 36 14.97 3.57 35.09
N LYS A 37 14.24 3.60 36.22
CA LYS A 37 13.05 2.75 36.46
C LYS A 37 11.81 3.16 35.65
N ARG A 38 11.97 3.80 34.48
CA ARG A 38 10.94 3.72 33.44
C ARG A 38 11.01 2.28 32.93
N ARG A 39 10.13 1.42 33.47
CA ARG A 39 9.98 0.02 33.06
C ARG A 39 10.11 -0.05 31.55
N GLN A 40 11.18 -0.68 31.04
CA GLN A 40 11.35 -0.90 29.62
C GLN A 40 10.06 -1.53 29.10
N ARG A 41 9.35 -0.79 28.25
CA ARG A 41 8.12 -1.29 27.65
C ARG A 41 8.46 -2.57 26.90
N HIS A 42 7.69 -3.62 27.14
CA HIS A 42 7.91 -4.94 26.55
C HIS A 42 9.23 -5.64 26.94
N ARG A 43 9.71 -5.47 28.18
CA ARG A 43 10.88 -6.21 28.72
C ARG A 43 10.85 -7.70 28.39
N PHE A 44 9.70 -8.36 28.57
CA PHE A 44 9.55 -9.79 28.29
C PHE A 44 9.90 -10.14 26.83
N LEU A 45 9.49 -9.33 25.86
CA LEU A 45 9.84 -9.56 24.45
C LEU A 45 11.34 -9.38 24.21
N ALA A 46 11.93 -8.33 24.78
CA ALA A 46 13.37 -8.06 24.67
C ALA A 46 14.21 -9.21 25.26
N GLU A 47 13.79 -9.72 26.42
CA GLU A 47 14.38 -10.88 27.10
C GLU A 47 14.29 -12.15 26.25
N MET A 48 13.10 -12.46 25.73
CA MET A 48 12.88 -13.62 24.85
C MET A 48 13.66 -13.52 23.53
N GLN A 49 13.83 -12.30 23.01
CA GLN A 49 14.57 -12.04 21.77
C GLN A 49 16.10 -11.98 21.97
N GLY A 50 16.59 -11.86 23.21
CA GLY A 50 18.02 -11.70 23.49
C GLY A 50 18.57 -10.33 23.07
N THR A 51 17.72 -9.31 23.02
CA THR A 51 18.07 -7.94 22.60
C THR A 51 17.77 -6.91 23.70
N ARG A 52 18.54 -5.82 23.76
CA ARG A 52 18.37 -4.77 24.78
C ARG A 52 17.03 -4.04 24.72
N LYS A 53 16.48 -3.88 23.52
CA LYS A 53 15.15 -3.34 23.24
C LYS A 53 14.34 -4.36 22.44
N PRO A 54 13.01 -4.37 22.57
CA PRO A 54 12.17 -5.28 21.80
C PRO A 54 12.24 -4.93 20.31
N ILE A 55 12.05 -5.94 19.45
CA ILE A 55 11.87 -5.76 18.01
C ILE A 55 10.36 -5.69 17.73
N LEU A 56 9.88 -4.53 17.29
CA LEU A 56 8.46 -4.26 17.03
C LEU A 56 8.29 -3.59 15.66
N PRO A 57 7.18 -3.80 14.94
CA PRO A 57 6.85 -3.03 13.75
C PRO A 57 6.87 -1.51 14.01
N ILE A 58 7.09 -0.68 12.99
CA ILE A 58 7.02 0.79 13.16
C ILE A 58 5.58 1.20 13.46
N HIS A 59 5.34 1.68 14.68
CA HIS A 59 4.00 2.03 15.13
C HIS A 59 3.95 3.34 15.92
N SER A 60 5.04 3.70 16.60
CA SER A 60 5.06 4.90 17.45
C SER A 60 5.24 6.19 16.64
N ALA A 61 4.76 7.32 17.16
CA ALA A 61 4.94 8.62 16.52
C ALA A 61 6.43 9.02 16.45
N ALA A 62 7.21 8.67 17.48
CA ALA A 62 8.65 8.90 17.54
C ALA A 62 9.38 8.11 16.46
N GLU A 63 9.07 6.81 16.29
CA GLU A 63 9.64 5.97 15.24
C GLU A 63 9.30 6.51 13.84
N LYS A 64 8.06 6.93 13.61
CA LYS A 64 7.66 7.55 12.34
C LYS A 64 8.39 8.88 12.11
N GLY A 65 8.71 9.61 13.17
CA GLY A 65 9.52 10.82 13.15
C GLY A 65 10.96 10.53 12.71
N LEU A 66 11.63 9.61 13.42
CA LEU A 66 12.98 9.17 13.09
C LEU A 66 13.08 8.65 11.65
N PHE A 67 12.10 7.85 11.20
CA PHE A 67 12.08 7.37 9.82
C PHE A 67 12.09 8.53 8.81
N ARG A 68 11.26 9.56 9.01
CA ARG A 68 11.23 10.73 8.11
C ARG A 68 12.53 11.52 8.16
N GLU A 69 13.11 11.65 9.34
CA GLU A 69 14.38 12.33 9.54
C GLU A 69 15.51 11.63 8.78
N LEU A 70 15.63 10.31 8.96
CA LEU A 70 16.62 9.50 8.25
C LEU A 70 16.40 9.52 6.73
N MET A 71 15.15 9.43 6.27
CA MET A 71 14.81 9.60 4.85
C MET A 71 15.23 10.97 4.28
N THR A 72 15.37 12.01 5.10
CA THR A 72 15.72 13.36 4.64
C THR A 72 17.23 13.61 4.74
N ASN A 73 17.87 13.14 5.82
CA ASN A 73 19.23 13.50 6.18
C ASN A 73 20.28 12.45 5.79
N SER A 74 19.87 11.18 5.66
CA SER A 74 20.77 10.04 5.47
C SER A 74 20.94 9.76 3.97
N LYS A 75 22.18 9.70 3.50
CA LYS A 75 22.50 9.38 2.08
C LYS A 75 22.20 7.91 1.75
N GLU A 76 22.23 7.06 2.76
CA GLU A 76 22.02 5.62 2.70
C GLU A 76 20.58 5.27 2.30
N PHE A 77 19.62 6.13 2.64
CA PHE A 77 18.21 5.97 2.29
C PHE A 77 17.90 6.41 0.85
N ASN A 78 18.63 7.37 0.30
CA ASN A 78 18.44 7.86 -1.06
C ASN A 78 19.79 7.96 -1.79
N PRO A 79 20.45 6.83 -2.08
CA PRO A 79 21.65 6.86 -2.89
C PRO A 79 21.32 7.38 -4.30
N PRO A 80 22.21 8.15 -4.93
CA PRO A 80 21.96 8.72 -6.27
C PRO A 80 21.70 7.64 -7.33
N ASP A 81 22.25 6.44 -7.14
CA ASP A 81 22.30 5.39 -8.15
C ASP A 81 21.37 4.18 -7.86
N GLY A 82 20.42 4.26 -6.92
CA GLY A 82 19.40 3.20 -6.81
C GLY A 82 18.79 2.92 -5.43
N GLU A 83 18.83 1.64 -5.04
CA GLU A 83 18.07 1.12 -3.90
C GLU A 83 18.69 1.50 -2.54
N PRO A 84 17.87 1.69 -1.49
CA PRO A 84 18.37 2.00 -0.15
C PRO A 84 19.32 0.92 0.39
N LEU A 85 20.40 1.34 1.04
CA LEU A 85 21.39 0.43 1.63
C LEU A 85 20.91 -0.13 2.97
N TRP A 86 19.96 -1.07 2.91
CA TRP A 86 19.21 -1.57 4.07
C TRP A 86 20.06 -2.04 5.26
N GLY A 87 21.20 -2.70 4.99
CA GLY A 87 22.10 -3.15 6.05
C GLY A 87 22.70 -2.00 6.86
N GLN A 88 23.04 -0.88 6.21
CA GLN A 88 23.57 0.30 6.89
C GLN A 88 22.45 1.07 7.59
N ILE A 89 21.30 1.21 6.91
CA ILE A 89 20.10 1.86 7.44
C ILE A 89 19.65 1.24 8.77
N VAL A 90 19.61 -0.09 8.86
CA VAL A 90 19.20 -0.78 10.09
C VAL A 90 20.20 -0.51 11.22
N LYS A 91 21.50 -0.48 10.94
CA LYS A 91 22.52 -0.14 11.94
C LYS A 91 22.34 1.28 12.46
N ILE A 92 22.14 2.24 11.57
CA ILE A 92 21.88 3.65 11.93
C ILE A 92 20.60 3.75 12.77
N TRP A 93 19.53 3.09 12.33
CA TRP A 93 18.27 3.06 13.08
C TRP A 93 18.46 2.50 14.49
N ASN A 94 19.12 1.35 14.62
CA ASN A 94 19.27 0.68 15.91
C ASN A 94 20.25 1.42 16.83
N ALA A 95 21.23 2.14 16.28
CA ALA A 95 22.08 3.07 17.03
C ALA A 95 21.29 4.27 17.57
N GLU A 96 20.40 4.87 16.76
CA GLU A 96 19.50 5.92 17.24
C GLU A 96 18.48 5.40 18.25
N ALA A 97 17.97 4.19 18.02
CA ALA A 97 17.10 3.49 18.97
C ALA A 97 17.82 3.24 20.28
N ASP A 98 19.15 3.14 20.32
CA ASP A 98 19.92 2.95 21.54
C ASP A 98 20.02 4.21 22.39
N VAL A 99 20.05 5.38 21.77
CA VAL A 99 20.13 6.68 22.44
C VAL A 99 18.74 7.18 22.82
N GLN A 100 17.75 6.98 21.97
CA GLN A 100 16.41 7.56 22.12
C GLN A 100 15.44 6.63 22.84
N ASP A 101 14.73 7.15 23.84
CA ASP A 101 13.64 6.43 24.51
C ASP A 101 12.39 6.34 23.61
N GLY A 102 11.67 5.22 23.69
CA GLY A 102 10.43 5.01 22.94
C GLY A 102 10.61 4.57 21.48
N ILE A 103 11.85 4.33 21.05
CA ILE A 103 12.18 3.72 19.75
C ILE A 103 12.58 2.26 19.99
N SER A 104 11.94 1.36 19.25
CA SER A 104 12.22 -0.09 19.33
C SER A 104 13.17 -0.50 18.22
N TYR A 105 13.90 -1.59 18.41
CA TYR A 105 14.75 -2.14 17.36
C TYR A 105 13.95 -2.56 16.14
N LYS A 106 14.64 -2.59 14.99
CA LYS A 106 14.07 -2.98 13.71
C LYS A 106 14.99 -3.94 12.99
N LEU A 107 14.37 -4.87 12.27
CA LEU A 107 15.02 -5.72 11.28
C LEU A 107 14.90 -5.10 9.88
N ILE A 108 15.74 -5.57 8.95
CA ILE A 108 15.74 -5.14 7.55
C ILE A 108 14.35 -5.26 6.94
N ASP A 109 13.68 -6.39 7.12
CA ASP A 109 12.37 -6.66 6.50
C ASP A 109 11.27 -5.74 7.04
N GLN A 110 11.35 -5.36 8.32
CA GLN A 110 10.39 -4.44 8.92
C GLN A 110 10.54 -3.02 8.35
N LEU A 111 11.78 -2.56 8.14
CA LEU A 111 12.03 -1.26 7.52
C LEU A 111 11.64 -1.27 6.04
N LYS A 112 11.93 -2.35 5.30
CA LYS A 112 11.48 -2.53 3.91
C LYS A 112 9.96 -2.48 3.80
N ALA A 113 9.26 -3.27 4.61
CA ALA A 113 7.80 -3.32 4.61
C ALA A 113 7.18 -1.94 4.92
N TYR A 114 7.74 -1.23 5.90
CA TYR A 114 7.28 0.12 6.22
C TYR A 114 7.60 1.13 5.11
N TYR A 115 8.78 1.04 4.49
CA TYR A 115 9.17 1.88 3.36
C TYR A 115 8.21 1.71 2.18
N THR A 116 7.88 0.48 1.78
CA THR A 116 6.90 0.23 0.72
C THR A 116 5.56 0.88 1.03
N LYS A 117 5.07 0.73 2.28
CA LYS A 117 3.82 1.36 2.73
C LYS A 117 3.92 2.89 2.70
N TRP A 118 5.03 3.45 3.16
CA TRP A 118 5.26 4.89 3.18
C TRP A 118 5.31 5.46 1.76
N THR A 119 6.03 4.82 0.83
CA THR A 119 6.10 5.23 -0.58
C THR A 119 4.72 5.18 -1.23
N ALA A 120 3.93 4.14 -0.98
CA ALA A 120 2.55 4.08 -1.44
C ALA A 120 1.70 5.25 -0.91
N GLN A 121 1.85 5.60 0.37
CA GLN A 121 1.15 6.75 0.96
C GLN A 121 1.61 8.08 0.36
N VAL A 122 2.89 8.24 0.05
CA VAL A 122 3.43 9.42 -0.62
C VAL A 122 2.83 9.54 -2.03
N ASN A 123 2.84 8.46 -2.80
CA ASN A 123 2.26 8.42 -4.15
C ASN A 123 0.75 8.74 -4.13
N VAL A 124 0.01 8.23 -3.14
CA VAL A 124 -1.41 8.56 -2.96
C VAL A 124 -1.56 10.04 -2.66
N LYS A 125 -0.81 10.60 -1.70
CA LYS A 125 -0.87 12.04 -1.36
C LYS A 125 -0.51 12.92 -2.56
N GLU A 126 0.48 12.51 -3.33
CA GLU A 126 0.89 13.18 -4.57
C GLU A 126 -0.23 13.15 -5.61
N ALA A 127 -0.78 11.98 -5.92
CA ALA A 127 -1.92 11.84 -6.84
C ALA A 127 -3.13 12.67 -6.38
N LEU A 128 -3.41 12.68 -5.07
CA LEU A 128 -4.46 13.50 -4.47
C LEU A 128 -4.15 15.01 -4.62
N SER A 129 -2.90 15.43 -4.45
CA SER A 129 -2.48 16.83 -4.63
C SER A 129 -2.66 17.27 -6.08
N LEU A 130 -2.17 16.47 -7.04
CA LEU A 130 -2.26 16.74 -8.48
C LEU A 130 -3.71 16.82 -8.97
N SER A 131 -4.56 15.89 -8.52
CA SER A 131 -5.98 15.88 -8.86
C SER A 131 -6.81 16.85 -8.00
N GLY A 132 -6.20 17.53 -7.02
CA GLY A 132 -6.90 18.41 -6.08
C GLY A 132 -7.62 19.56 -6.77
N GLY A 133 -7.02 20.13 -7.82
CA GLY A 133 -7.62 21.23 -8.60
C GLY A 133 -8.91 20.86 -9.31
N TYR A 134 -9.04 19.62 -9.79
CA TYR A 134 -10.23 19.13 -10.47
C TYR A 134 -11.27 18.54 -9.51
N ARG A 135 -10.81 17.84 -8.47
CA ARG A 135 -11.70 17.15 -7.53
C ARG A 135 -12.42 18.11 -6.60
N LYS A 136 -11.80 19.22 -6.19
CA LYS A 136 -12.43 20.19 -5.28
C LYS A 136 -13.69 20.83 -5.89
N PRO A 137 -13.65 21.41 -7.11
CA PRO A 137 -14.86 21.93 -7.76
C PRO A 137 -15.93 20.85 -7.94
N LEU A 138 -15.54 19.66 -8.42
CA LEU A 138 -16.48 18.56 -8.60
C LEU A 138 -17.13 18.13 -7.27
N ALA A 139 -16.36 18.03 -6.20
CA ALA A 139 -16.88 17.69 -4.87
C ALA A 139 -17.83 18.77 -4.35
N MET A 140 -17.57 20.06 -4.62
CA MET A 140 -18.49 21.15 -4.30
C MET A 140 -19.79 21.05 -5.11
N THR A 141 -19.72 20.76 -6.42
CA THR A 141 -20.90 20.56 -7.27
C THR A 141 -21.74 19.37 -6.82
N ILE A 142 -21.10 18.26 -6.45
CA ILE A 142 -21.80 17.05 -5.97
C ILE A 142 -22.49 17.31 -4.62
N ARG A 143 -21.84 18.06 -3.72
CA ARG A 143 -22.36 18.40 -2.39
C ARG A 143 -23.24 19.64 -2.37
N ASN A 144 -23.57 20.23 -3.52
CA ASN A 144 -24.43 21.40 -3.57
C ASN A 144 -25.86 21.03 -3.07
N PRO A 145 -26.37 21.64 -2.00
CA PRO A 145 -27.71 21.35 -1.49
C PRO A 145 -28.82 21.64 -2.50
N GLU A 146 -28.63 22.62 -3.39
CA GLU A 146 -29.61 22.92 -4.46
C GLU A 146 -29.77 21.74 -5.42
N ARG A 147 -28.68 20.99 -5.66
CA ARG A 147 -28.72 19.78 -6.48
C ARG A 147 -29.55 18.68 -5.80
N SER A 148 -29.51 18.59 -4.47
CA SER A 148 -30.36 17.68 -3.72
C SER A 148 -31.83 18.12 -3.72
N ALA A 149 -32.10 19.43 -3.66
CA ALA A 149 -33.46 19.97 -3.76
C ALA A 149 -34.07 19.79 -5.15
N ALA A 150 -33.26 19.88 -6.22
CA ALA A 150 -33.68 19.67 -7.60
C ALA A 150 -33.66 18.18 -8.02
N ALA A 151 -33.23 17.27 -7.16
CA ALA A 151 -33.22 15.85 -7.48
C ALA A 151 -34.67 15.35 -7.62
N PRO A 152 -35.02 14.59 -8.67
CA PRO A 152 -36.35 14.04 -8.81
C PRO A 152 -36.64 13.14 -7.61
N PRO A 153 -37.89 13.13 -7.09
CA PRO A 153 -38.27 12.28 -5.97
C PRO A 153 -37.94 10.84 -6.33
N VAL A 154 -36.97 10.25 -5.62
CA VAL A 154 -36.62 8.85 -5.80
C VAL A 154 -37.79 8.06 -5.22
N PRO A 155 -38.46 7.19 -6.01
CA PRO A 155 -39.50 6.34 -5.49
C PRO A 155 -38.94 5.58 -4.29
N PHE A 156 -39.50 5.84 -3.11
CA PHE A 156 -39.11 5.14 -1.91
C PHE A 156 -39.54 3.67 -2.07
N ARG A 157 -38.63 2.85 -2.57
CA ARG A 157 -38.76 1.41 -2.40
C ARG A 157 -38.33 1.16 -0.97
N MET A 158 -39.30 0.80 -0.12
CA MET A 158 -38.97 0.10 1.11
C MET A 158 -37.99 -1.01 0.70
N PRO A 159 -36.80 -1.10 1.33
CA PRO A 159 -35.96 -2.27 1.15
C PRO A 159 -36.87 -3.44 1.44
N GLY A 160 -37.25 -4.18 0.40
CA GLY A 160 -37.99 -5.40 0.59
C GLY A 160 -37.14 -6.20 1.56
N PHE A 161 -37.72 -6.59 2.69
CA PHE A 161 -37.06 -7.61 3.50
C PHE A 161 -36.72 -8.70 2.51
N ASN A 162 -35.44 -9.05 2.39
CA ASN A 162 -35.05 -10.22 1.65
C ASN A 162 -35.63 -11.38 2.44
N VAL A 163 -36.90 -11.68 2.21
CA VAL A 163 -37.54 -12.87 2.72
C VAL A 163 -36.86 -13.98 1.95
N ILE A 164 -35.96 -14.67 2.65
CA ILE A 164 -35.37 -15.90 2.16
C ILE A 164 -36.51 -16.92 2.19
N GLU A 165 -37.40 -16.88 1.19
CA GLU A 165 -38.53 -17.82 1.07
C GLU A 165 -38.04 -19.25 0.80
N LYS A 166 -36.84 -19.39 0.25
CA LYS A 166 -36.17 -20.67 0.06
C LYS A 166 -34.91 -20.68 0.89
N GLY A 167 -34.94 -21.42 1.98
CA GLY A 167 -33.75 -21.82 2.72
C GLY A 167 -32.73 -22.47 1.78
N TYR A 168 -31.47 -22.50 2.23
CA TYR A 168 -30.32 -23.09 1.55
C TYR A 168 -30.75 -24.20 0.59
N LEU A 169 -30.42 -24.03 -0.70
CA LEU A 169 -30.47 -25.11 -1.67
C LEU A 169 -29.79 -26.31 -1.00
N ASP A 170 -30.61 -27.32 -0.68
CA ASP A 170 -30.15 -28.60 -0.21
C ASP A 170 -29.10 -29.03 -1.23
N MET A 171 -27.84 -29.14 -0.80
CA MET A 171 -26.77 -29.64 -1.64
C MET A 171 -27.05 -31.11 -1.80
N GLY A 172 -27.98 -31.40 -2.72
CA GLY A 172 -28.42 -32.73 -3.06
C GLY A 172 -27.19 -33.61 -3.19
N SER A 173 -27.16 -34.63 -2.34
CA SER A 173 -26.36 -35.83 -2.50
C SER A 173 -26.20 -36.13 -3.99
N ALA A 174 -24.95 -36.13 -4.43
CA ALA A 174 -24.56 -36.36 -5.82
C ALA A 174 -25.36 -37.52 -6.42
N PRO A 175 -26.12 -37.30 -7.51
CA PRO A 175 -26.61 -38.40 -8.32
C PRO A 175 -25.42 -38.98 -9.09
N GLU A 176 -24.90 -40.07 -8.55
CA GLU A 176 -24.05 -41.02 -9.23
C GLU A 176 -24.86 -41.68 -10.36
N SER A 177 -24.83 -41.09 -11.56
CA SER A 177 -24.94 -41.82 -12.83
C SER A 177 -24.81 -40.88 -14.02
N LEU A 178 -23.71 -41.03 -14.75
CA LEU A 178 -23.54 -40.60 -16.13
C LEU A 178 -24.57 -41.31 -17.03
N PRO A 179 -25.11 -40.59 -18.03
CA PRO A 179 -25.22 -41.19 -19.36
C PRO A 179 -24.35 -40.43 -20.36
N GLN A 180 -23.61 -41.21 -21.13
CA GLN A 180 -22.88 -40.82 -22.32
C GLN A 180 -23.80 -40.28 -23.43
N ASP A 181 -23.19 -39.50 -24.31
CA ASP A 181 -23.58 -39.22 -25.70
C ASP A 181 -24.82 -38.36 -25.95
N ILE A 182 -24.60 -37.05 -26.14
CA ILE A 182 -25.15 -36.32 -27.31
C ILE A 182 -24.13 -35.26 -27.77
N HIS A 183 -23.55 -35.50 -28.95
CA HIS A 183 -22.88 -34.48 -29.75
C HIS A 183 -23.92 -33.48 -30.30
N ALA A 184 -23.77 -32.20 -29.96
CA ALA A 184 -24.36 -31.10 -30.71
C ALA A 184 -23.29 -30.02 -30.99
N PRO A 185 -23.28 -29.38 -32.18
CA PRO A 185 -22.28 -28.39 -32.53
C PRO A 185 -22.58 -27.05 -31.85
N ILE A 186 -21.62 -26.55 -31.07
CA ILE A 186 -21.66 -25.23 -30.44
C ILE A 186 -21.27 -24.18 -31.49
N GLU A 187 -22.25 -23.39 -31.88
CA GLU A 187 -22.08 -22.14 -32.62
C GLU A 187 -21.39 -21.12 -31.70
N MET A 188 -20.16 -20.75 -32.02
CA MET A 188 -19.37 -19.78 -31.26
C MET A 188 -19.84 -18.35 -31.57
N SER A 189 -20.75 -17.81 -30.76
CA SER A 189 -20.99 -16.37 -30.67
C SER A 189 -19.92 -15.70 -29.80
N GLU A 190 -19.30 -14.66 -30.36
CA GLU A 190 -18.24 -13.82 -29.78
C GLU A 190 -18.58 -13.32 -28.37
N VAL A 191 -17.88 -13.83 -27.36
CA VAL A 191 -17.83 -13.22 -26.03
C VAL A 191 -16.57 -12.37 -25.94
N ALA A 192 -16.77 -11.06 -25.94
CA ALA A 192 -15.75 -10.07 -25.64
C ALA A 192 -15.11 -10.37 -24.28
N SER A 193 -13.80 -10.57 -24.31
CA SER A 193 -12.97 -10.88 -23.14
C SER A 193 -12.81 -9.62 -22.29
N GLY A 194 -13.73 -9.43 -21.35
CA GLY A 194 -13.57 -8.48 -20.25
C GLY A 194 -12.52 -8.99 -19.27
N HIS A 195 -11.39 -8.30 -19.19
CA HIS A 195 -10.41 -8.52 -18.14
C HIS A 195 -11.03 -8.26 -16.75
N PRO A 196 -10.73 -9.08 -15.73
CA PRO A 196 -11.16 -8.80 -14.36
C PRO A 196 -10.40 -7.57 -13.83
N ASN A 197 -11.16 -6.55 -13.46
CA ASN A 197 -10.70 -5.34 -12.79
C ASN A 197 -10.28 -5.67 -11.34
N PRO A 198 -9.03 -5.44 -10.91
CA PRO A 198 -8.56 -5.76 -9.55
C PRO A 198 -9.00 -4.74 -8.48
N SER A 199 -10.07 -3.98 -8.70
CA SER A 199 -10.46 -2.86 -7.82
C SER A 199 -11.54 -3.18 -6.78
N ASN A 200 -11.97 -4.44 -6.62
CA ASN A 200 -13.06 -4.78 -5.71
C ASN A 200 -12.57 -5.23 -4.33
N TRP A 201 -11.92 -4.32 -3.59
CA TRP A 201 -11.78 -4.46 -2.14
C TRP A 201 -13.00 -3.83 -1.47
N SER A 202 -14.02 -4.64 -1.24
CA SER A 202 -15.14 -4.29 -0.37
C SER A 202 -14.63 -4.16 1.06
N TYR A 203 -14.44 -2.93 1.53
CA TYR A 203 -14.25 -2.69 2.96
C TYR A 203 -15.57 -2.97 3.68
N PRO A 204 -15.56 -3.69 4.82
CA PRO A 204 -16.76 -3.84 5.64
C PRO A 204 -17.23 -2.46 6.12
N PRO A 205 -18.54 -2.23 6.25
CA PRO A 205 -19.07 -0.98 6.78
C PRO A 205 -18.57 -0.78 8.21
N PHE A 206 -17.95 0.37 8.47
CA PHE A 206 -17.65 0.82 9.83
C PHE A 206 -18.99 1.09 10.53
N SER A 207 -19.35 0.23 11.48
CA SER A 207 -20.40 0.51 12.45
C SER A 207 -19.96 1.66 13.33
N TYR A 208 -20.51 2.85 13.09
CA TYR A 208 -20.37 3.96 14.04
C TYR A 208 -21.20 3.62 15.29
N PRO A 209 -20.62 3.62 16.50
CA PRO A 209 -21.42 3.53 17.70
C PRO A 209 -22.32 4.76 17.78
N SER A 210 -23.63 4.52 17.78
CA SER A 210 -24.66 5.53 18.00
C SER A 210 -24.36 6.26 19.31
N LEU A 211 -24.15 7.58 19.20
CA LEU A 211 -24.08 8.47 20.36
C LEU A 211 -25.42 8.35 21.13
N PRO A 212 -25.40 8.12 22.46
CA PRO A 212 -26.61 8.16 23.25
C PRO A 212 -27.21 9.58 23.19
N ALA A 213 -28.52 9.63 23.02
CA ALA A 213 -29.30 10.85 23.05
C ALA A 213 -29.02 11.60 24.37
N ALA A 214 -28.53 12.83 24.26
CA ALA A 214 -28.35 13.71 25.40
C ALA A 214 -29.73 14.02 26.00
N THR A 215 -29.94 13.56 27.23
CA THR A 215 -31.04 14.01 28.09
C THR A 215 -30.86 15.50 28.42
N PRO A 216 -31.94 16.29 28.43
CA PRO A 216 -31.86 17.69 28.83
C PRO A 216 -31.57 17.78 30.33
N ALA A 217 -30.41 18.33 30.69
CA ALA A 217 -30.03 18.59 32.06
C ALA A 217 -30.78 19.81 32.60
N THR A 218 -31.45 19.62 33.73
CA THR A 218 -32.10 20.62 34.57
C THR A 218 -31.10 21.70 35.01
N PRO A 219 -31.45 23.00 35.00
CA PRO A 219 -30.54 24.05 35.42
C PRO A 219 -30.35 24.02 36.95
N GLN A 220 -29.15 23.65 37.40
CA GLN A 220 -28.71 23.93 38.77
C GLN A 220 -27.93 25.24 38.79
N THR A 221 -28.48 26.21 39.52
CA THR A 221 -27.84 27.47 39.88
C THR A 221 -26.71 27.18 40.86
N MET A 222 -25.47 27.13 40.37
CA MET A 222 -24.27 27.16 41.20
C MET A 222 -23.74 28.60 41.27
N THR A 223 -23.64 29.11 42.49
CA THR A 223 -22.94 30.34 42.85
C THR A 223 -21.43 30.19 42.64
N PRO A 224 -20.73 31.26 42.21
CA PRO A 224 -19.30 31.22 41.89
C PRO A 224 -18.43 31.26 43.16
N PRO A 225 -17.36 30.44 43.26
CA PRO A 225 -16.28 30.67 44.20
C PRO A 225 -15.22 31.63 43.62
N ASP A 226 -14.59 32.38 44.52
CA ASP A 226 -13.67 33.48 44.29
C ASP A 226 -12.47 33.20 43.34
N PRO A 227 -12.01 34.23 42.60
CA PRO A 227 -10.84 34.16 41.76
C PRO A 227 -9.57 34.56 42.53
N THR A 228 -8.92 33.62 43.20
CA THR A 228 -7.59 33.86 43.76
C THR A 228 -6.70 32.66 43.50
N THR A 229 -6.04 32.64 42.34
CA THR A 229 -4.62 32.24 42.12
C THR A 229 -4.37 32.26 40.60
N SER A 230 -4.00 33.43 40.09
CA SER A 230 -3.53 33.61 38.72
C SER A 230 -2.06 33.20 38.63
N SER A 231 -1.80 31.94 38.27
CA SER A 231 -0.51 31.54 37.73
C SER A 231 -0.56 31.69 36.22
N ALA A 232 -0.20 32.88 35.72
CA ALA A 232 -0.10 33.17 34.31
C ALA A 232 0.85 32.16 33.64
N PRO A 233 0.44 31.47 32.56
CA PRO A 233 1.34 30.62 31.79
C PRO A 233 2.45 31.48 31.19
N ASN A 234 3.69 31.08 31.46
CA ASN A 234 4.89 31.81 31.10
C ASN A 234 4.93 32.05 29.57
N PRO A 235 4.82 33.31 29.08
CA PRO A 235 4.65 33.63 27.65
C PRO A 235 5.83 33.21 26.78
N TYR A 236 6.99 32.93 27.39
CA TYR A 236 8.17 32.41 26.71
C TYR A 236 7.98 31.00 26.12
N PHE A 237 7.18 30.14 26.76
CA PHE A 237 7.00 28.76 26.29
C PHE A 237 6.09 28.69 25.05
N ALA A 238 5.08 29.56 24.97
CA ALA A 238 4.15 29.62 23.84
C ALA A 238 4.83 30.13 22.55
N GLN A 239 5.73 31.12 22.67
CA GLN A 239 6.48 31.65 21.52
C GLN A 239 7.48 30.64 20.95
N ALA A 240 8.17 29.88 21.81
CA ALA A 240 9.11 28.85 21.37
C ALA A 240 8.42 27.73 20.58
N THR A 241 7.22 27.29 20.99
CA THR A 241 6.44 26.28 20.25
C THR A 241 5.92 26.79 18.92
N ALA A 242 5.50 28.05 18.83
CA ALA A 242 5.00 28.64 17.58
C ALA A 242 6.09 28.75 16.50
N GLN A 243 7.31 29.13 16.89
CA GLN A 243 8.45 29.23 15.95
C GLN A 243 8.90 27.86 15.42
N LEU A 244 8.82 26.82 16.25
CA LEU A 244 9.19 25.45 15.86
C LEU A 244 8.15 24.83 14.90
N ILE A 245 6.86 25.09 15.13
CA ILE A 245 5.79 24.66 14.22
C ILE A 245 5.87 25.43 12.88
N SER A 246 6.19 26.72 12.90
CA SER A 246 6.31 27.53 11.68
C SER A 246 7.52 27.13 10.83
N SER A 247 8.64 26.75 11.44
CA SER A 247 9.82 26.26 10.71
C SER A 247 9.63 24.85 10.13
N MET A 248 8.88 23.97 10.83
CA MET A 248 8.47 22.67 10.27
C MET A 248 7.51 22.84 9.09
N ASN A 249 6.56 23.77 9.16
CA ASN A 249 5.64 24.05 8.06
C ASN A 249 6.37 24.67 6.84
N ALA A 250 7.37 25.52 7.06
CA ALA A 250 8.20 26.10 5.99
C ALA A 250 9.13 25.07 5.31
N ARG A 251 9.55 24.01 6.01
CA ARG A 251 10.26 22.89 5.37
C ARG A 251 9.34 21.97 4.56
N TRP A 252 8.09 21.83 4.99
CA TRP A 252 7.07 21.07 4.25
C TRP A 252 6.71 21.73 2.91
N THR A 253 6.70 23.06 2.83
CA THR A 253 6.46 23.74 1.56
C THR A 253 7.60 23.55 0.58
N GLN A 254 8.86 23.49 1.03
CA GLN A 254 10.00 23.22 0.14
C GLN A 254 9.96 21.80 -0.45
N SER A 255 9.67 20.79 0.37
CA SER A 255 9.57 19.41 -0.13
C SER A 255 8.36 19.22 -1.05
N GLU A 256 7.24 19.89 -0.77
CA GLU A 256 6.08 19.89 -1.65
C GLU A 256 6.34 20.61 -2.98
N VAL A 257 7.04 21.74 -2.97
CA VAL A 257 7.44 22.47 -4.18
C VAL A 257 8.41 21.64 -5.03
N LEU A 258 9.39 20.97 -4.41
CA LEU A 258 10.30 20.06 -5.10
C LEU A 258 9.58 18.84 -5.67
N ALA A 259 8.61 18.27 -4.93
CA ALA A 259 7.77 17.17 -5.42
C ALA A 259 6.96 17.62 -6.64
N ARG A 260 6.28 18.78 -6.58
CA ARG A 260 5.54 19.36 -7.72
C ARG A 260 6.44 19.61 -8.93
N LYS A 261 7.66 20.11 -8.72
CA LYS A 261 8.64 20.34 -9.79
C LYS A 261 9.07 19.02 -10.44
N ARG A 262 9.45 18.01 -9.66
CA ARG A 262 9.80 16.67 -10.17
C ARG A 262 8.65 16.04 -10.95
N VAL A 263 7.40 16.25 -10.53
CA VAL A 263 6.24 15.78 -11.28
C VAL A 263 6.11 16.50 -12.61
N ALA A 264 6.20 17.83 -12.64
CA ALA A 264 6.11 18.60 -13.87
C ALA A 264 7.20 18.18 -14.87
N ASP A 265 8.42 18.02 -14.39
CA ASP A 265 9.56 17.55 -15.20
C ASP A 265 9.33 16.11 -15.70
N SER A 266 8.83 15.22 -14.83
CA SER A 266 8.49 13.84 -15.24
C SER A 266 7.35 13.78 -16.26
N TYR A 267 6.42 14.73 -16.25
CA TYR A 267 5.33 14.81 -17.21
C TYR A 267 5.82 15.25 -18.60
N LEU A 268 6.81 16.13 -18.64
CA LEU A 268 7.46 16.57 -19.87
C LEU A 268 8.33 15.45 -20.47
N GLU A 269 9.07 14.70 -19.65
CA GLU A 269 9.86 13.55 -20.11
C GLU A 269 9.02 12.32 -20.46
N ARG A 270 7.91 12.09 -19.77
CA ARG A 270 7.03 10.92 -19.99
C ARG A 270 5.93 11.16 -21.01
N GLN A 271 5.89 12.30 -21.71
CA GLN A 271 5.14 12.38 -22.96
C GLN A 271 5.60 11.20 -23.81
N PRO A 272 4.76 10.16 -24.01
CA PRO A 272 5.20 8.94 -24.66
C PRO A 272 5.58 9.35 -26.07
N ILE A 273 6.89 9.43 -26.33
CA ILE A 273 7.42 9.62 -27.67
C ILE A 273 6.77 8.50 -28.47
N LYS A 274 5.80 8.86 -29.32
CA LYS A 274 5.03 7.92 -30.11
C LYS A 274 5.99 7.36 -31.15
N LYS A 275 6.85 6.42 -30.73
CA LYS A 275 7.74 5.70 -31.62
C LYS A 275 6.83 5.09 -32.70
N PRO A 276 7.04 5.39 -33.98
CA PRO A 276 6.22 4.83 -35.04
C PRO A 276 6.26 3.30 -34.90
N ARG A 277 5.09 2.67 -34.86
CA ARG A 277 4.99 1.22 -34.70
C ARG A 277 5.70 0.57 -35.89
N LYS A 278 6.58 -0.41 -35.62
CA LYS A 278 7.24 -1.19 -36.69
C LYS A 278 6.15 -1.83 -37.58
N PRO A 279 6.24 -1.69 -38.92
CA PRO A 279 5.24 -2.26 -39.82
C PRO A 279 5.19 -3.78 -39.65
N ARG A 280 3.98 -4.35 -39.63
CA ARG A 280 3.77 -5.80 -39.51
C ARG A 280 4.15 -6.50 -40.83
N THR A 281 4.84 -7.62 -40.72
CA THR A 281 5.14 -8.51 -41.84
C THR A 281 4.37 -9.82 -41.69
N CYS A 282 4.11 -10.52 -42.81
CA CYS A 282 3.46 -11.83 -42.78
C CYS A 282 4.29 -12.85 -41.99
N GLY A 283 3.68 -13.52 -41.00
CA GLY A 283 4.35 -14.51 -40.16
C GLY A 283 4.83 -15.78 -40.90
N LYS A 284 4.36 -16.00 -42.14
CA LYS A 284 4.73 -17.16 -42.98
C LYS A 284 5.85 -16.85 -43.98
N CYS A 285 5.68 -15.81 -44.80
CA CYS A 285 6.63 -15.47 -45.86
C CYS A 285 7.52 -14.26 -45.56
N GLY A 286 7.24 -13.49 -44.50
CA GLY A 286 8.04 -12.34 -44.08
C GLY A 286 7.84 -11.04 -44.87
N GLN A 287 6.97 -11.03 -45.90
CA GLN A 287 6.73 -9.86 -46.74
C GLN A 287 5.77 -8.85 -46.09
N ALA A 288 6.03 -7.55 -46.26
CA ALA A 288 5.21 -6.45 -45.69
C ALA A 288 3.94 -6.13 -46.50
N SER A 289 3.96 -6.41 -47.81
CA SER A 289 2.82 -6.23 -48.72
C SER A 289 1.90 -7.46 -48.78
N CYS A 290 2.31 -8.60 -48.21
CA CYS A 290 1.55 -9.84 -48.30
C CYS A 290 0.22 -9.73 -47.52
N PRO A 291 -0.93 -10.18 -48.10
CA PRO A 291 -2.22 -10.22 -47.38
C PRO A 291 -2.16 -11.09 -46.12
N GLY A 292 -1.20 -12.02 -46.07
CA GLY A 292 -0.85 -12.83 -44.90
C GLY A 292 -0.46 -12.05 -43.64
N LYS A 293 -0.18 -10.74 -43.74
CA LYS A 293 0.11 -9.87 -42.58
C LYS A 293 -1.09 -9.64 -41.66
N GLN A 294 -2.30 -9.80 -42.19
CA GLN A 294 -3.54 -9.75 -41.41
C GLN A 294 -3.93 -11.15 -40.93
N MET A 295 -3.84 -12.15 -41.81
CA MET A 295 -4.23 -13.52 -41.50
C MET A 295 -3.40 -14.52 -42.33
N VAL A 296 -2.67 -15.43 -41.67
CA VAL A 296 -1.68 -16.30 -42.35
C VAL A 296 -2.31 -17.23 -43.39
N SER A 297 -3.57 -17.65 -43.23
CA SER A 297 -4.28 -18.46 -44.21
C SER A 297 -4.49 -17.77 -45.56
N ARG A 298 -4.41 -16.43 -45.63
CA ARG A 298 -4.44 -15.67 -46.89
C ARG A 298 -3.08 -15.60 -47.60
N CYS A 299 -2.02 -16.15 -47.01
CA CYS A 299 -0.69 -16.14 -47.60
C CYS A 299 -0.51 -17.32 -48.56
N MET A 300 -0.47 -17.03 -49.87
CA MET A 300 -0.18 -18.03 -50.91
C MET A 300 1.33 -18.28 -51.13
N ASN A 301 2.19 -17.41 -50.59
CA ASN A 301 3.65 -17.55 -50.73
C ASN A 301 4.18 -18.73 -49.90
N PRO A 302 5.26 -19.40 -50.37
CA PRO A 302 5.94 -20.44 -49.59
C PRO A 302 6.47 -19.87 -48.26
N CYS A 303 6.54 -20.73 -47.24
CA CYS A 303 7.07 -20.33 -45.95
C CYS A 303 8.57 -20.01 -46.03
N ARG A 304 8.99 -18.92 -45.39
CA ARG A 304 10.39 -18.46 -45.39
C ARG A 304 11.35 -19.47 -44.76
N ASP A 305 10.87 -20.27 -43.81
CA ASP A 305 11.74 -21.17 -43.05
C ASP A 305 11.80 -22.58 -43.66
N CYS A 306 10.67 -23.15 -44.10
CA CYS A 306 10.61 -24.52 -44.61
C CYS A 306 10.25 -24.67 -46.09
N GLY A 307 9.98 -23.56 -46.81
CA GLY A 307 9.63 -23.57 -48.23
C GLY A 307 8.23 -24.11 -48.57
N LYS A 308 7.52 -24.74 -47.63
CA LYS A 308 6.20 -25.35 -47.90
C LYS A 308 5.08 -24.30 -47.99
N VAL A 309 4.18 -24.45 -48.96
CA VAL A 309 3.00 -23.58 -49.12
C VAL A 309 1.92 -23.88 -48.07
N GLU A 310 1.84 -25.09 -47.54
CA GLU A 310 0.84 -25.42 -46.50
C GLU A 310 1.28 -25.06 -45.07
N CYS A 311 2.51 -24.57 -44.91
CA CYS A 311 3.04 -24.24 -43.59
C CYS A 311 2.29 -23.07 -42.94
N ARG A 312 1.98 -23.22 -41.64
CA ARG A 312 1.34 -22.18 -40.79
C ARG A 312 2.25 -20.99 -40.47
N GLY A 313 3.53 -21.02 -40.86
CA GLY A 313 4.50 -19.97 -40.57
C GLY A 313 4.98 -19.95 -39.11
N ARG A 314 5.72 -18.90 -38.75
CA ARG A 314 6.26 -18.70 -37.39
C ARG A 314 5.17 -18.39 -36.38
N ASN A 315 5.41 -18.78 -35.12
CA ASN A 315 4.52 -18.45 -34.01
C ASN A 315 4.58 -16.94 -33.69
N THR A 316 3.44 -16.26 -33.65
CA THR A 316 3.37 -14.81 -33.37
C THR A 316 3.84 -14.44 -31.96
N LYS A 317 3.77 -15.38 -31.01
CA LYS A 317 4.33 -15.22 -29.66
C LYS A 317 5.87 -15.31 -29.65
N PHE A 318 6.46 -15.99 -30.64
CA PHE A 318 7.90 -16.23 -30.74
C PHE A 318 8.40 -16.01 -32.19
N PRO A 319 8.41 -14.76 -32.70
CA PRO A 319 8.72 -14.47 -34.10
C PRO A 319 10.16 -14.81 -34.53
N THR A 320 11.04 -15.05 -33.57
CA THR A 320 12.42 -15.49 -33.78
C THR A 320 12.55 -17.00 -34.00
N ARG A 321 11.60 -17.81 -33.51
CA ARG A 321 11.63 -19.26 -33.70
C ARG A 321 11.20 -19.63 -35.12
N PRO A 322 11.89 -20.59 -35.77
CA PRO A 322 11.51 -21.04 -37.10
C PRO A 322 10.20 -21.82 -37.07
N CYS A 323 9.51 -21.92 -38.20
CA CYS A 323 8.18 -22.53 -38.29
C CYS A 323 8.12 -24.01 -37.83
N PHE A 324 9.22 -24.75 -37.92
CA PHE A 324 9.28 -26.17 -37.55
C PHE A 324 9.51 -26.40 -36.04
N ALA A 325 9.85 -25.36 -35.28
CA ALA A 325 9.99 -25.43 -33.83
C ALA A 325 8.67 -25.08 -33.10
N ARG A 326 7.55 -25.29 -33.78
CA ARG A 326 6.22 -25.20 -33.18
C ARG A 326 5.88 -26.54 -32.58
N ASP A 327 5.92 -26.60 -31.26
CA ASP A 327 5.28 -27.65 -30.48
C ASP A 327 3.78 -27.29 -30.46
N ASP A 328 3.10 -27.59 -31.58
CA ASP A 328 1.63 -27.50 -31.68
C ASP A 328 1.00 -28.73 -31.02
#